data_AF-A0A382NIH8-F1
#
_entry.id   AF-A0A382NIH8-F1
#
_cell.length_a   1.000
_cell.length_b   1.000
_cell.length_c   1.000
_cell.angle_alpha   90.00
_cell.angle_beta   90.00
_cell.angle_gamma   90.00
#
_symmetry.space_group_name_H-M   'P 1'
#
loop_
_entity.id
_entity.type
_entity.pdbx_description
1 polymer ?
#
loop_
_entity_poly.entity_id
_entity_poly.type
_entity_poly.pdbx_seq_one_letter_code
_entity_poly.pdbx_strand_id
1 'polypeptide(L)'
;MNRRSIIKGDFLDRKLDLSDPIESTKAYVKLLGIIEGGMVHYSLEGKIYSMLPSGPKPFVGFQAILKGVWRPLQDNAYSYRLFEVGFFADLETGIPIKKFLNPITGVENDLITIKGGPYDFIIKPHIYSWIISGDDVWIEES
;
A
#
# COMPACT_ATOMS: atom_id res chain seq x y z
N MET A 1 31.99 -6.86 -2.46
CA MET A 1 31.03 -7.63 -3.28
C MET A 1 31.47 -7.52 -4.75
N ASN A 2 31.72 -8.64 -5.43
CA ASN A 2 32.26 -8.65 -6.79
C ASN A 2 31.14 -8.41 -7.82
N ARG A 3 31.29 -7.45 -8.74
CA ARG A 3 30.30 -7.16 -9.80
C ARG A 3 29.90 -8.39 -10.63
N ARG A 4 30.76 -9.40 -10.73
CA ARG A 4 30.48 -10.64 -11.47
C ARG A 4 29.43 -11.54 -10.81
N SER A 5 29.25 -11.49 -9.49
CA SER A 5 28.24 -12.32 -8.81
C SER A 5 26.82 -11.84 -9.08
N ILE A 6 26.63 -10.53 -9.28
CA ILE A 6 25.34 -9.92 -9.61
C ILE A 6 24.83 -10.39 -10.99
N ILE A 7 25.73 -10.59 -11.95
CA ILE A 7 25.40 -10.96 -13.34
C ILE A 7 25.07 -12.46 -13.45
N LYS A 8 25.64 -13.30 -12.57
CA LYS A 8 25.43 -14.76 -12.60
C LYS A 8 24.19 -15.23 -11.85
N GLY A 9 23.54 -14.36 -11.08
CA GLY A 9 22.42 -14.77 -10.23
C GLY A 9 22.83 -15.66 -9.04
N ASP A 10 24.13 -15.75 -8.74
CA ASP A 10 24.64 -16.42 -7.53
C ASP A 10 24.40 -15.52 -6.31
N PHE A 11 23.13 -15.42 -5.92
CA PHE A 11 22.69 -14.71 -4.73
C PHE A 11 22.72 -15.68 -3.54
N LEU A 12 23.89 -15.83 -2.91
CA LEU A 12 24.13 -16.51 -1.61
C LEU A 12 23.59 -17.96 -1.50
N ASP A 13 24.46 -18.90 -1.12
CA ASP A 13 24.13 -20.33 -0.82
C ASP A 13 23.08 -20.55 0.29
N ARG A 14 22.44 -19.51 0.82
CA ARG A 14 21.39 -19.62 1.83
C ARG A 14 20.02 -19.39 1.20
N LYS A 15 19.25 -20.48 1.11
CA LYS A 15 17.83 -20.46 0.78
C LYS A 15 17.08 -19.64 1.84
N LEU A 16 16.27 -18.67 1.42
CA LEU A 16 15.32 -17.94 2.27
C LEU A 16 14.35 -18.93 2.92
N ASP A 17 14.26 -18.91 4.25
CA ASP A 17 13.35 -19.72 5.04
C ASP A 17 12.15 -18.90 5.50
N LEU A 18 11.07 -18.92 4.72
CA LEU A 18 9.83 -18.20 5.04
C LEU A 18 9.05 -18.82 6.22
N SER A 19 9.50 -19.96 6.77
CA SER A 19 8.96 -20.52 8.01
C SER A 19 9.60 -19.92 9.28
N ASP A 20 10.75 -19.24 9.15
CA ASP A 20 11.32 -18.43 10.23
C ASP A 20 10.61 -17.06 10.28
N PRO A 21 9.97 -16.68 11.41
CA PRO A 21 9.28 -15.38 11.53
C PRO A 21 10.21 -14.18 11.30
N ILE A 22 11.51 -14.28 11.55
CA ILE A 22 12.47 -13.19 11.31
C ILE A 22 12.72 -13.04 9.81
N GLU A 23 12.96 -14.13 9.09
CA GLU A 23 13.21 -14.09 7.65
C GLU A 23 11.95 -13.75 6.86
N SER A 24 10.79 -14.29 7.27
CA SER A 24 9.47 -13.92 6.75
C SER A 24 9.22 -12.41 6.91
N THR A 25 9.36 -11.85 8.12
CA THR A 25 9.19 -10.40 8.31
C THR A 25 10.19 -9.58 7.48
N LYS A 26 11.45 -9.99 7.38
CA LYS A 26 12.44 -9.30 6.53
C LYS A 26 12.05 -9.31 5.05
N ALA A 27 11.50 -10.42 4.55
CA ALA A 27 10.99 -10.50 3.18
C ALA A 27 9.81 -9.53 2.99
N TYR A 28 8.89 -9.47 3.95
CA TYR A 28 7.73 -8.57 3.90
C TYR A 28 8.16 -7.10 3.88
N VAL A 29 9.10 -6.72 4.76
CA VAL A 29 9.66 -5.36 4.78
C VAL A 29 10.42 -5.03 3.51
N LYS A 30 11.08 -5.99 2.83
CA LYS A 30 11.71 -5.72 1.52
C LYS A 30 10.71 -5.47 0.41
N LEU A 31 9.54 -6.09 0.45
CA LEU A 31 8.52 -5.90 -0.58
C LEU A 31 7.85 -4.52 -0.48
N LEU A 32 7.61 -4.07 0.74
CA LEU A 32 6.93 -2.79 0.97
C LEU A 32 7.89 -1.63 1.22
N GLY A 33 9.05 -1.90 1.81
CA GLY A 33 9.90 -0.90 2.45
C GLY A 33 11.39 -1.05 2.18
N ILE A 34 12.18 -0.50 3.10
CA ILE A 34 13.64 -0.57 3.11
C ILE A 34 14.07 -1.10 4.47
N ILE A 35 14.77 -2.24 4.51
CA ILE A 35 15.21 -2.90 5.75
C ILE A 35 16.08 -1.96 6.58
N GLU A 36 17.01 -1.27 5.93
CA GLU A 36 17.96 -0.35 6.56
C GLU A 36 17.28 0.94 7.05
N GLY A 37 16.00 1.13 6.71
CA GLY A 37 15.26 2.36 6.90
C GLY A 37 15.44 3.32 5.74
N GLY A 38 14.45 4.18 5.54
CA GLY A 38 14.42 5.12 4.42
C GLY A 38 13.01 5.52 4.03
N MET A 39 12.89 6.18 2.88
CA MET A 39 11.61 6.63 2.34
C MET A 39 11.25 5.82 1.11
N VAL A 40 10.02 5.30 1.09
CA VAL A 40 9.41 4.68 -0.09
C VAL A 40 8.19 5.49 -0.48
N HIS A 41 8.03 5.74 -1.78
CA HIS A 41 6.85 6.39 -2.33
C HIS A 41 6.04 5.36 -3.11
N TYR A 42 4.73 5.36 -2.89
CA TYR A 42 3.79 4.49 -3.58
C TYR A 42 2.83 5.36 -4.39
N SER A 43 2.49 4.91 -5.59
CA SER A 43 1.41 5.51 -6.37
C SER A 43 0.17 4.66 -6.21
N LEU A 44 -0.95 5.32 -5.94
CA LEU A 44 -2.26 4.71 -5.81
C LEU A 44 -3.21 5.44 -6.74
N GLU A 45 -3.97 4.67 -7.52
CA GLU A 45 -5.10 5.18 -8.28
C GLU A 45 -6.27 4.21 -8.16
N GLY A 46 -7.47 4.74 -8.25
CA GLY A 46 -8.64 3.88 -8.15
C GLY A 46 -9.96 4.62 -8.27
N LYS A 47 -11.02 3.86 -8.02
CA LYS A 47 -12.40 4.34 -7.98
C LYS A 47 -12.98 4.04 -6.61
N ILE A 48 -13.54 5.05 -5.98
CA ILE A 48 -14.40 4.87 -4.82
C ILE A 48 -15.77 4.46 -5.33
N TYR A 49 -16.36 3.45 -4.70
CA TYR A 49 -17.70 2.97 -5.00
C TYR A 49 -18.64 3.31 -3.85
N SER A 50 -19.87 3.68 -4.17
CA SER A 50 -20.95 3.71 -3.20
C SER A 50 -21.63 2.37 -3.15
N MET A 51 -21.84 1.84 -1.95
CA MET A 51 -22.63 0.64 -1.73
C MET A 51 -24.10 1.03 -1.58
N LEU A 52 -24.94 0.63 -2.53
CA LEU A 52 -26.40 0.87 -2.51
C LEU A 52 -27.15 -0.45 -2.35
N PRO A 53 -28.44 -0.45 -1.95
CA PRO A 53 -29.26 -1.66 -1.93
C PRO A 53 -29.35 -2.37 -3.29
N SER A 54 -29.18 -1.64 -4.39
CA SER A 54 -29.14 -2.19 -5.76
C SER A 54 -27.76 -2.69 -6.20
N GLY A 55 -26.77 -2.65 -5.30
CA GLY A 55 -25.38 -3.02 -5.56
C GLY A 55 -24.42 -1.83 -5.61
N PRO A 56 -23.12 -2.12 -5.75
CA PRO A 56 -22.09 -1.09 -5.81
C PRO A 56 -22.18 -0.27 -7.10
N LYS A 57 -21.96 1.04 -7.00
CA LYS A 57 -21.86 1.94 -8.15
C LYS A 57 -20.60 2.81 -8.07
N PRO A 58 -19.88 3.04 -9.20
CA PRO A 58 -18.77 3.98 -9.23
C PRO A 58 -19.23 5.35 -8.74
N PHE A 59 -18.48 5.94 -7.81
CA PHE A 59 -18.85 7.19 -7.15
C PHE A 59 -17.92 8.34 -7.56
N VAL A 60 -16.61 8.16 -7.41
CA VAL A 60 -15.60 9.15 -7.80
C VAL A 60 -14.25 8.46 -8.03
N GLY A 61 -13.44 8.98 -8.95
CA GLY A 61 -12.07 8.53 -9.14
C GLY A 61 -11.14 9.19 -8.12
N PHE A 62 -9.94 8.64 -7.93
CA PHE A 62 -8.89 9.33 -7.18
C PHE A 62 -7.49 8.90 -7.62
N GLN A 63 -6.52 9.76 -7.38
CA GLN A 63 -5.10 9.46 -7.45
C GLN A 63 -4.38 10.02 -6.24
N ALA A 64 -3.46 9.25 -5.68
CA ALA A 64 -2.70 9.61 -4.50
C ALA A 64 -1.26 9.11 -4.57
N ILE A 65 -0.39 9.82 -3.85
CA ILE A 65 0.95 9.37 -3.51
C ILE A 65 0.99 9.13 -2.02
N LEU A 66 1.47 7.95 -1.64
CA LEU A 66 1.80 7.63 -0.27
C LEU A 66 3.31 7.73 -0.07
N LYS A 67 3.73 8.19 1.10
CA LYS A 67 5.12 8.20 1.54
C LYS A 67 5.24 7.41 2.83
N GLY A 68 5.93 6.28 2.78
CA GLY A 68 6.30 5.48 3.95
C GLY A 68 7.71 5.84 4.42
N VAL A 69 7.86 6.25 5.68
CA VAL A 69 9.15 6.46 6.33
C VAL A 69 9.45 5.26 7.23
N TRP A 70 10.31 4.37 6.75
CA TRP A 70 10.65 3.09 7.37
C TRP A 70 11.85 3.21 8.31
N ARG A 71 11.84 2.47 9.41
CA ARG A 71 12.94 2.39 10.38
C ARG A 71 13.07 0.97 10.94
N PRO A 72 14.28 0.39 10.98
CA PRO A 72 14.52 -0.81 11.77
C PRO A 72 14.42 -0.46 13.26
N LEU A 73 13.94 -1.41 14.05
CA LEU A 73 13.88 -1.34 15.51
C LEU A 73 14.72 -2.47 16.12
N GLN A 74 14.74 -2.55 17.45
CA GLN A 74 15.30 -3.70 18.17
C GLN A 74 14.45 -4.96 17.95
N ASP A 75 14.97 -6.12 18.35
CA ASP A 75 14.27 -7.41 18.32
C ASP A 75 13.72 -7.84 16.94
N ASN A 76 14.43 -7.48 15.86
CA ASN A 76 14.03 -7.73 14.47
C ASN A 76 12.65 -7.14 14.10
N ALA A 77 12.20 -6.11 14.82
CA ALA A 77 11.01 -5.36 14.49
C ALA A 77 11.33 -4.18 13.55
N TYR A 78 10.29 -3.64 12.92
CA TYR A 78 10.36 -2.49 12.04
C TYR A 78 9.19 -1.56 12.34
N SER A 79 9.36 -0.27 12.10
CA SER A 79 8.24 0.66 12.03
C SER A 79 8.21 1.39 10.71
N TYR A 80 7.02 1.83 10.33
CA TYR A 80 6.89 2.84 9.30
C TYR A 80 5.81 3.84 9.67
N ARG A 81 6.05 5.09 9.26
CA ARG A 81 5.05 6.16 9.29
C ARG A 81 4.59 6.47 7.88
N LEU A 82 3.30 6.35 7.63
CA LEU A 82 2.68 6.57 6.33
C LEU A 82 2.03 7.95 6.28
N PHE A 83 2.23 8.65 5.16
CA PHE A 83 1.58 9.91 4.81
C PHE A 83 0.95 9.76 3.45
N GLU A 84 -0.16 10.45 3.21
CA GLU A 84 -0.85 10.40 1.92
C GLU A 84 -1.20 11.81 1.46
N VAL A 85 -1.04 12.06 0.16
CA VAL A 85 -1.58 13.24 -0.50
C VAL A 85 -2.14 12.85 -1.86
N GLY A 86 -3.27 13.43 -2.24
CA GLY A 86 -3.91 13.10 -3.50
C GLY A 86 -5.04 14.04 -3.86
N PHE A 87 -5.75 13.70 -4.93
CA PHE A 87 -6.92 14.42 -5.40
C PHE A 87 -8.00 13.44 -5.86
N PHE A 88 -9.24 13.91 -5.80
CA PHE A 88 -10.35 13.25 -6.47
C PHE A 88 -10.33 13.59 -7.95
N ALA A 89 -10.69 12.62 -8.76
CA ALA A 89 -10.66 12.67 -10.20
C ALA A 89 -12.03 12.34 -10.78
N ASP A 90 -12.30 12.91 -11.95
CA ASP A 90 -13.45 12.53 -12.75
C ASP A 90 -13.37 11.04 -13.14
N LEU A 91 -14.50 10.35 -13.14
CA LEU A 91 -14.57 8.90 -13.32
C LEU A 91 -14.21 8.44 -14.74
N GLU A 92 -14.47 9.27 -15.75
CA GLU A 92 -14.27 8.94 -17.15
C GLU A 92 -12.88 9.39 -17.62
N THR A 93 -12.50 10.62 -17.26
CA THR A 93 -11.29 11.25 -17.77
C THR A 93 -10.06 11.07 -16.88
N GLY A 94 -10.25 10.77 -15.59
CA GLY A 94 -9.15 10.72 -14.61
C GLY A 94 -8.56 12.09 -14.26
N ILE A 95 -9.14 13.18 -14.77
CA ILE A 95 -8.64 14.55 -14.53
C ILE A 95 -9.04 15.00 -13.11
N PRO A 96 -8.16 15.69 -12.37
CA PRO A 96 -8.50 16.25 -11.06
C PRO A 96 -9.74 17.15 -11.10
N ILE A 97 -10.66 16.94 -10.18
CA ILE A 97 -11.87 17.74 -10.02
C ILE A 97 -11.88 18.50 -8.70
N LYS A 98 -12.44 19.71 -8.71
CA LYS A 98 -12.64 20.54 -7.51
C LYS A 98 -14.09 20.58 -7.06
N LYS A 99 -15.01 20.33 -7.99
CA LYS A 99 -16.45 20.24 -7.74
C LYS A 99 -16.91 18.85 -8.12
N PHE A 100 -17.75 18.27 -7.28
CA PHE A 100 -18.28 16.93 -7.43
C PHE A 100 -19.80 16.97 -7.39
N LEU A 101 -20.43 16.62 -8.50
CA LEU A 101 -21.86 16.36 -8.55
C LEU A 101 -22.09 14.93 -8.08
N ASN A 102 -22.69 14.77 -6.90
CA ASN A 102 -22.99 13.45 -6.35
C ASN A 102 -24.02 12.75 -7.26
N PRO A 103 -23.68 11.61 -7.90
CA PRO A 103 -24.58 10.94 -8.85
C PRO A 103 -25.78 10.26 -8.18
N ILE A 104 -25.79 10.14 -6.85
CA ILE A 104 -26.86 9.50 -6.08
C ILE A 104 -27.87 10.53 -5.58
N THR A 105 -27.38 11.68 -5.08
CA THR A 105 -28.24 12.71 -4.47
C THR A 105 -28.49 13.91 -5.38
N GLY A 106 -27.71 14.09 -6.44
CA GLY A 106 -27.76 15.26 -7.32
C GLY A 106 -27.18 16.54 -6.69
N VAL A 107 -26.55 16.45 -5.52
CA VAL A 107 -25.97 17.61 -4.81
C VAL A 107 -24.54 17.86 -5.28
N GLU A 108 -24.23 19.10 -5.64
CA GLU A 108 -22.87 19.54 -5.91
C GLU A 108 -22.13 19.83 -4.60
N ASN A 109 -20.89 19.35 -4.49
CA ASN A 109 -20.02 19.55 -3.34
C ASN A 109 -18.64 20.05 -3.80
N ASP A 110 -18.03 20.94 -3.01
CA ASP A 110 -16.62 21.28 -3.18
C ASP A 110 -15.75 20.17 -2.58
N LEU A 111 -14.77 19.72 -3.34
CA LEU A 111 -13.86 18.67 -2.94
C LEU A 111 -12.62 19.24 -2.27
N ILE A 112 -12.20 18.57 -1.19
CA ILE A 112 -10.91 18.81 -0.57
C ILE A 112 -9.81 18.00 -1.25
N THR A 113 -8.57 18.45 -1.09
CA THR A 113 -7.39 17.64 -1.37
C THR A 113 -7.33 16.47 -0.38
N ILE A 114 -7.02 15.27 -0.86
CA ILE A 114 -6.78 14.11 0.00
C ILE A 114 -5.49 14.41 0.77
N LYS A 115 -5.57 14.38 2.10
CA LYS A 115 -4.43 14.46 3.01
C LYS A 115 -4.66 13.47 4.13
N GLY A 116 -3.82 12.44 4.17
CA GLY A 116 -3.88 11.37 5.15
C GLY A 116 -2.62 11.29 6.00
N GLY A 117 -2.77 10.68 7.16
CA GLY A 117 -1.70 10.42 8.11
C GLY A 117 -1.35 11.63 9.00
N PRO A 118 -0.28 11.51 9.81
CA PRO A 118 0.60 10.34 9.91
C PRO A 118 -0.12 9.11 10.48
N TYR A 119 0.11 7.94 9.85
CA TYR A 119 -0.29 6.64 10.39
C TYR A 119 0.95 5.85 10.79
N ASP A 120 1.04 5.45 12.05
CA ASP A 120 2.19 4.74 12.60
C ASP A 120 1.91 3.24 12.72
N PHE A 121 2.82 2.42 12.22
CA PHE A 121 2.74 0.97 12.27
C PHE A 121 4.02 0.37 12.85
N ILE A 122 3.87 -0.73 13.59
CA ILE A 122 4.97 -1.56 14.06
C ILE A 122 4.76 -2.98 13.54
N ILE A 123 5.78 -3.50 12.87
CA ILE A 123 5.85 -4.87 12.37
C ILE A 123 6.81 -5.64 13.27
N LYS A 124 6.30 -6.69 13.91
CA LYS A 124 7.10 -7.63 14.71
C LYS A 124 7.39 -8.90 13.89
N PRO A 125 8.32 -9.77 14.32
CA PRO A 125 8.52 -11.07 13.70
C PRO A 125 7.20 -11.84 13.56
N HIS A 126 6.88 -12.24 12.34
CA HIS A 126 5.61 -12.87 11.97
C HIS A 126 5.78 -13.73 10.71
N ILE A 127 5.08 -14.87 10.68
CA ILE A 127 5.01 -15.75 9.51
C ILE A 127 3.81 -15.28 8.66
N TYR A 128 4.08 -14.66 7.52
CA TYR A 128 3.04 -14.19 6.61
C TYR A 128 2.54 -15.34 5.71
N SER A 129 1.29 -15.25 5.26
CA SER A 129 0.79 -16.15 4.23
C SER A 129 1.32 -15.70 2.86
N TRP A 130 2.32 -16.42 2.35
CA TRP A 130 3.04 -16.07 1.11
C TRP A 130 2.39 -16.57 -0.17
N ILE A 131 1.29 -17.34 -0.05
CA ILE A 131 0.62 -18.03 -1.16
C ILE A 131 -0.80 -17.50 -1.43
N ILE A 132 -1.27 -16.52 -0.66
CA ILE A 132 -2.56 -15.87 -0.89
C ILE A 132 -2.39 -14.75 -1.93
N SER A 133 -3.33 -14.66 -2.88
CA SER A 133 -3.27 -13.63 -3.92
C SER A 133 -4.66 -13.25 -4.43
N GLY A 134 -4.81 -12.02 -4.94
CA GLY A 134 -6.04 -11.58 -5.59
C GLY A 134 -7.27 -11.72 -4.68
N ASP A 135 -8.24 -12.48 -5.16
CA ASP A 135 -9.52 -12.70 -4.45
C ASP A 135 -9.35 -13.48 -3.13
N ASP A 136 -8.24 -14.21 -2.93
CA ASP A 136 -7.93 -14.87 -1.64
C ASP A 136 -7.74 -13.86 -0.51
N VAL A 137 -7.40 -12.60 -0.84
CA VAL A 137 -7.21 -11.51 0.11
C VAL A 137 -8.53 -10.78 0.38
N TRP A 138 -9.52 -10.96 -0.51
CA TRP A 138 -10.83 -10.34 -0.39
C TRP A 138 -11.72 -11.21 0.50
N ILE A 139 -11.94 -10.73 1.73
CA ILE A 139 -12.83 -11.29 2.76
C ILE A 139 -12.26 -12.54 3.46
N GLU A 140 -11.43 -12.31 4.48
CA GLU A 140 -11.59 -13.02 5.76
C GLU A 140 -12.07 -11.99 6.79
N GLU A 141 -13.37 -11.67 6.78
CA GLU A 141 -14.03 -11.20 8.00
C GLU A 141 -14.44 -12.47 8.77
N SER A 142 -13.57 -12.91 9.68
CA SER A 142 -13.95 -13.82 10.77
C SER A 142 -14.44 -13.03 11.98
#